data_AF-A0A948PYP9-F1
#
_entry.id   AF-A0A948PYP9-F1
#
_cell.length_a   1.000
_cell.length_b   1.000
_cell.length_c   1.000
_cell.angle_alpha   90.00
_cell.angle_beta   90.00
_cell.angle_gamma   90.00
#
_symmetry.space_group_name_H-M   'P 1'
#
loop_
_entity.id
_entity.type
_entity.pdbx_description
1 polymer ?
#
loop_
_entity_poly.entity_id
_entity_poly.type
_entity_poly.pdbx_seq_one_letter_code
_entity_poly.pdbx_strand_id
1 'polypeptide(L)'
;GADRYNGFNLLVGEKDDLYWTSNRSDTIMRIPEGLHGISNHLLDTPWPKVTRGKDELARLLDRRKGPPLDKLFGLLKDGALAPDATLPQTGVPLEWERTLSSIFITSPTYGTRSSTLLLIDQEDHVTFVDRTFNGHPDPVAATEFEFFIET
;
A
#
# COMPACT_ATOMS: atom_id res chain seq x y z
N GLY A 1 -19.89 9.35 16.12
CA GLY A 1 -18.83 9.89 15.25
C GLY A 1 -18.14 8.76 14.52
N ALA A 2 -16.84 8.90 14.26
CA ALA A 2 -15.98 7.90 13.60
C ALA A 2 -15.78 6.61 14.44
N ASP A 3 -16.07 6.69 15.74
CA ASP A 3 -16.15 5.60 16.72
C ASP A 3 -17.25 4.55 16.42
N ARG A 4 -18.19 4.87 15.52
CA ARG A 4 -19.24 3.93 15.07
C ARG A 4 -18.76 2.94 14.00
N TYR A 5 -17.51 3.05 13.53
CA TYR A 5 -16.94 2.21 12.48
C TYR A 5 -15.80 1.36 13.02
N ASN A 6 -15.49 0.26 12.33
CA ASN A 6 -14.26 -0.51 12.60
C ASN A 6 -13.02 0.36 12.41
N GLY A 7 -11.86 -0.11 12.89
CA GLY A 7 -10.59 0.59 12.69
C GLY A 7 -10.32 0.85 11.20
N PHE A 8 -10.01 2.10 10.83
CA PHE A 8 -9.71 2.46 9.44
C PHE A 8 -8.52 3.42 9.33
N ASN A 9 -7.94 3.45 8.14
CA ASN A 9 -7.07 4.52 7.67
C ASN A 9 -7.76 5.19 6.48
N LEU A 10 -7.76 6.53 6.44
CA LEU A 10 -8.34 7.32 5.37
C LEU A 10 -7.25 8.21 4.78
N LEU A 11 -7.01 8.06 3.48
CA LEU A 11 -6.27 9.01 2.65
C LEU A 11 -7.29 9.85 1.88
N VAL A 12 -7.19 11.17 1.95
CA VAL A 12 -8.13 12.10 1.30
C VAL A 12 -7.41 13.39 0.95
N GLY A 13 -7.73 13.96 -0.21
CA GLY A 13 -7.12 15.21 -0.64
C GLY A 13 -7.12 15.38 -2.15
N GLU A 14 -6.36 16.36 -2.61
CA GLU A 14 -6.12 16.68 -4.01
C GLU A 14 -4.67 16.27 -4.39
N LYS A 15 -4.32 16.37 -5.68
CA LYS A 15 -3.00 15.94 -6.18
C LYS A 15 -1.80 16.57 -5.43
N ASP A 16 -1.92 17.83 -5.04
CA ASP A 16 -0.86 18.60 -4.37
C ASP A 16 -1.05 18.72 -2.85
N ASP A 17 -2.16 18.18 -2.31
CA ASP A 17 -2.48 18.29 -0.88
C ASP A 17 -3.24 17.06 -0.38
N LEU A 18 -2.47 16.07 0.09
CA LEU A 18 -2.98 14.80 0.60
C LEU A 18 -2.96 14.77 2.13
N TYR A 19 -4.03 14.28 2.73
CA TYR A 19 -4.20 14.15 4.18
C TYR A 19 -4.45 12.70 4.57
N TRP A 20 -3.95 12.33 5.75
CA TRP A 20 -4.25 11.06 6.41
C TRP A 20 -4.99 11.30 7.72
N THR A 21 -5.97 10.44 8.02
CA THR A 21 -6.56 10.32 9.35
C THR A 21 -7.02 8.89 9.62
N SER A 22 -7.29 8.57 10.88
CA SER A 22 -7.77 7.27 11.35
C SER A 22 -8.69 7.48 12.54
N ASN A 23 -9.72 6.66 12.72
CA ASN A 23 -10.49 6.65 13.98
C ASN A 23 -9.74 6.05 15.18
N ARG A 24 -8.46 5.69 14.99
CA ARG A 24 -7.51 5.34 16.05
C ARG A 24 -6.49 6.46 16.32
N SER A 25 -6.68 7.63 15.70
CA SER A 25 -5.92 8.85 15.95
C SER A 25 -6.89 10.04 16.13
N ASP A 26 -6.54 10.98 16.98
CA ASP A 26 -7.31 12.23 17.13
C ASP A 26 -6.83 13.33 16.15
N THR A 27 -5.94 12.99 15.22
CA THR A 27 -5.30 13.93 14.31
C THR A 27 -5.70 13.74 12.85
N ILE A 28 -5.82 14.86 12.15
CA ILE A 28 -5.73 14.91 10.69
C ILE A 28 -4.34 15.43 10.36
N MET A 29 -3.59 14.69 9.55
CA MET A 29 -2.19 14.99 9.22
C MET A 29 -2.08 15.22 7.72
N ARG A 30 -1.52 16.37 7.32
CA ARG A 30 -1.05 16.57 5.95
C ARG A 30 0.15 15.67 5.69
N ILE A 31 0.13 14.94 4.59
CA ILE A 31 1.23 14.07 4.17
C ILE A 31 2.27 14.94 3.44
N PRO A 32 3.49 15.05 3.97
CA PRO A 32 4.53 15.82 3.31
C PRO A 32 5.04 15.12 2.04
N GLU A 33 5.85 15.82 1.25
CA GLU A 33 6.59 15.20 0.15
C GLU A 33 7.50 14.07 0.67
N GLY A 34 7.53 12.95 -0.05
CA GLY A 34 8.41 11.82 0.27
C GLY A 34 7.72 10.46 0.19
N LEU A 35 8.36 9.47 0.82
CA LEU A 35 7.86 8.10 0.86
C LEU A 35 7.11 7.85 2.16
N HIS A 36 5.87 7.40 2.03
CA HIS A 36 4.97 7.09 3.13
C HIS A 36 4.39 5.69 2.96
N GLY A 37 4.10 5.02 4.07
CA GLY A 37 3.48 3.70 4.05
C GLY A 37 2.48 3.50 5.16
N ILE A 38 1.38 2.81 4.84
CA ILE A 38 0.30 2.50 5.77
C ILE A 38 0.00 1.00 5.67
N SER A 39 -0.29 0.38 6.82
CA SER A 39 -0.90 -0.93 6.89
C SER A 39 -2.02 -0.93 7.93
N ASN A 40 -2.20 -1.99 8.71
CA ASN A 40 -3.24 -2.09 9.73
C ASN A 40 -2.85 -1.39 11.05
N HIS A 41 -2.11 -0.28 10.96
CA HIS A 41 -1.74 0.58 12.07
C HIS A 41 -1.67 2.04 11.60
N LEU A 42 -1.03 2.93 12.38
CA LEU A 42 -0.94 4.35 12.07
C LEU A 42 0.04 4.58 10.91
N LEU A 43 -0.08 5.73 10.24
CA LEU A 43 0.82 6.15 9.17
C LEU A 43 2.30 5.99 9.58
N ASP A 44 3.09 5.41 8.69
CA ASP A 44 4.53 5.17 8.84
C ASP A 44 4.95 4.34 10.07
N THR A 45 4.02 3.59 10.67
CA THR A 45 4.40 2.56 11.65
C THR A 45 5.39 1.58 10.99
N PRO A 46 6.58 1.36 11.57
CA PRO A 46 7.72 0.73 10.90
C PRO A 46 7.61 -0.81 10.87
N TRP A 47 6.45 -1.32 10.46
CA TRP A 47 6.26 -2.75 10.27
C TRP A 47 7.12 -3.27 9.11
N PRO A 48 7.59 -4.54 9.16
CA PRO A 48 8.54 -5.06 8.17
C PRO A 48 8.16 -4.81 6.71
N LYS A 49 6.89 -5.04 6.33
CA LYS A 49 6.41 -4.78 4.97
C LYS A 49 6.32 -3.30 4.60
N VAL A 50 6.05 -2.42 5.57
CA VAL A 50 6.01 -0.97 5.33
C VAL A 50 7.43 -0.49 5.04
N THR A 51 8.38 -0.83 5.90
CA THR A 51 9.79 -0.49 5.71
C THR A 51 10.35 -1.07 4.41
N ARG A 52 10.14 -2.38 4.16
CA ARG A 52 10.57 -3.03 2.92
C ARG A 52 9.94 -2.39 1.68
N GLY A 53 8.62 -2.13 1.72
CA GLY A 53 7.90 -1.50 0.62
C GLY A 53 8.45 -0.12 0.28
N LYS A 54 8.73 0.70 1.29
CA LYS A 54 9.36 2.02 1.13
C LYS A 54 10.77 1.91 0.55
N ASP A 55 11.59 0.99 1.05
CA ASP A 55 12.97 0.80 0.58
C ASP A 55 13.02 0.37 -0.90
N GLU A 56 12.20 -0.59 -1.30
CA GLU A 56 12.15 -1.05 -2.70
C GLU A 56 11.56 0.03 -3.61
N LEU A 57 10.52 0.74 -3.18
CA LEU A 57 9.95 1.85 -3.94
C LEU A 57 11.00 2.95 -4.16
N ALA A 58 11.79 3.30 -3.13
CA ALA A 58 12.87 4.27 -3.25
C ALA A 58 13.88 3.87 -4.35
N ARG A 59 14.27 2.59 -4.40
CA ARG A 59 15.19 2.08 -5.43
C ARG A 59 14.60 2.11 -6.83
N LEU A 60 13.27 1.95 -6.95
CA LEU A 60 12.57 2.02 -8.23
C LEU A 60 12.48 3.48 -8.72
N LEU A 61 12.28 4.44 -7.81
CA LEU A 61 12.16 5.87 -8.11
C LEU A 61 13.48 6.56 -8.48
N ASP A 62 14.64 6.01 -8.11
CA ASP A 62 15.98 6.56 -8.46
C ASP A 62 16.29 6.56 -9.98
N ARG A 63 15.31 6.18 -10.82
CA ARG A 63 15.41 6.14 -12.27
C ARG A 63 14.81 7.41 -12.87
N ARG A 64 15.61 8.14 -13.66
CA ARG A 64 15.27 9.43 -14.33
C ARG A 64 13.96 9.50 -15.14
N LYS A 65 13.26 8.38 -15.39
CA LYS A 65 12.02 8.33 -16.19
C LYS A 65 10.80 7.81 -15.42
N GLY A 66 10.87 7.77 -14.08
CA GLY A 66 9.88 7.07 -13.28
C GLY A 66 9.98 5.54 -13.42
N PRO A 67 9.40 4.78 -12.49
CA PRO A 67 9.49 3.33 -12.50
C PRO A 67 8.46 2.72 -13.47
N PRO A 68 8.87 1.77 -14.33
CA PRO A 68 7.94 1.00 -15.15
C PRO A 68 6.85 0.29 -14.33
N LEU A 69 5.62 0.24 -14.84
CA LEU A 69 4.47 -0.39 -14.16
C LEU A 69 4.73 -1.85 -13.77
N ASP A 70 5.43 -2.62 -14.61
CA ASP A 70 5.79 -4.01 -14.32
C ASP A 70 6.68 -4.13 -13.08
N LYS A 71 7.56 -3.16 -12.84
CA LYS A 71 8.43 -3.12 -11.65
C LYS A 71 7.67 -2.74 -10.40
N LEU A 72 6.76 -1.76 -10.49
CA LEU A 72 5.87 -1.39 -9.39
C LEU A 72 4.95 -2.55 -8.99
N PHE A 73 4.35 -3.24 -9.96
CA PHE A 73 3.58 -4.45 -9.66
C PHE A 73 4.46 -5.61 -9.17
N GLY A 74 5.72 -5.69 -9.61
CA GLY A 74 6.69 -6.63 -9.06
C GLY A 74 6.89 -6.45 -7.57
N LEU A 75 6.99 -5.19 -7.09
CA LEU A 75 7.01 -4.86 -5.67
C LEU A 75 5.73 -5.30 -4.95
N LEU A 76 4.56 -4.99 -5.51
CA LEU A 76 3.28 -5.37 -4.88
C LEU A 76 3.04 -6.89 -4.83
N LYS A 77 3.78 -7.68 -5.61
CA LYS A 77 3.77 -9.16 -5.58
C LYS A 77 4.76 -9.78 -4.58
N ASP A 78 5.47 -8.99 -3.79
CA ASP A 78 6.46 -9.50 -2.83
C ASP A 78 5.80 -10.31 -1.69
N GLY A 79 5.95 -11.63 -1.75
CA GLY A 79 5.47 -12.59 -0.76
C GLY A 79 6.48 -12.94 0.34
N ALA A 80 7.62 -12.25 0.44
CA ALA A 80 8.66 -12.58 1.41
C ALA A 80 8.21 -12.34 2.85
N LEU A 81 8.33 -13.36 3.70
CA LEU A 81 8.04 -13.26 5.12
C LEU A 81 9.13 -12.50 5.87
N ALA A 82 8.75 -11.80 6.93
CA ALA A 82 9.70 -11.17 7.85
C ALA A 82 10.21 -12.17 8.91
N PRO A 83 11.44 -11.99 9.43
CA PRO A 83 11.93 -12.77 10.57
C PRO A 83 11.06 -12.59 11.81
N ASP A 84 10.84 -13.65 12.58
CA ASP A 84 10.00 -13.62 13.79
C ASP A 84 10.37 -12.49 14.77
N ALA A 85 11.67 -12.23 14.92
CA ALA A 85 12.18 -11.21 15.83
C ALA A 85 11.80 -9.77 15.43
N THR A 86 11.34 -9.55 14.19
CA THR A 86 10.90 -8.23 13.71
C THR A 86 9.39 -8.13 13.53
N LEU A 87 8.65 -9.21 13.81
CA LEU A 87 7.20 -9.21 13.70
C LEU A 87 6.57 -8.32 14.78
N PRO A 88 5.49 -7.61 14.45
CA PRO A 88 4.72 -6.91 15.47
C PRO A 88 4.04 -7.91 16.40
N GLN A 89 3.63 -7.42 17.59
CA GLN A 89 2.83 -8.18 18.55
C GLN A 89 1.42 -7.60 18.56
N THR A 90 0.64 -7.92 17.52
CA THR A 90 -0.72 -7.36 17.32
C THR A 90 -1.79 -8.12 18.09
N GLY A 91 -1.44 -9.29 18.66
CA GLY A 91 -2.35 -10.14 19.43
C GLY A 91 -2.93 -11.33 18.64
N VAL A 92 -2.54 -11.50 17.37
CA VAL A 92 -2.85 -12.70 16.59
C VAL A 92 -1.79 -13.80 16.83
N PRO A 93 -2.07 -15.08 16.53
CA PRO A 93 -1.06 -16.14 16.63
C PRO A 93 0.17 -15.87 15.75
N LEU A 94 1.35 -16.37 16.16
CA LEU A 94 2.62 -16.15 15.44
C LEU A 94 2.57 -16.52 13.95
N GLU A 95 1.88 -17.61 13.59
CA GLU A 95 1.72 -18.01 12.19
C GLU A 95 0.98 -16.94 11.36
N TRP A 96 0.01 -16.25 11.98
CA TRP A 96 -0.67 -15.13 11.36
C TRP A 96 0.21 -13.88 11.32
N GLU A 97 0.98 -13.58 12.37
CA GLU A 97 1.95 -12.48 12.32
C GLU A 97 2.94 -12.65 11.16
N ARG A 98 3.46 -13.88 10.96
CA ARG A 98 4.31 -14.22 9.81
C ARG A 98 3.56 -13.99 8.50
N THR A 99 2.37 -14.56 8.35
CA THR A 99 1.58 -14.48 7.11
C THR A 99 1.23 -13.04 6.74
N LEU A 100 0.88 -12.21 7.72
CA LEU A 100 0.50 -10.80 7.54
C LEU A 100 1.71 -9.88 7.34
N SER A 101 2.94 -10.39 7.49
CA SER A 101 4.19 -9.63 7.33
C SER A 101 4.63 -9.44 5.88
N SER A 102 4.05 -10.16 4.92
CA SER A 102 4.35 -9.98 3.50
C SER A 102 3.54 -8.81 2.89
N ILE A 103 4.00 -8.30 1.74
CA ILE A 103 3.27 -7.30 0.95
C ILE A 103 2.13 -8.00 0.20
N PHE A 104 2.44 -9.10 -0.49
CA PHE A 104 1.46 -10.01 -1.08
C PHE A 104 1.18 -11.17 -0.13
N ILE A 105 -0.01 -11.20 0.45
CA ILE A 105 -0.41 -12.20 1.43
C ILE A 105 -1.08 -13.36 0.71
N THR A 106 -0.61 -14.57 0.99
CA THR A 106 -1.21 -15.80 0.49
C THR A 106 -1.45 -16.77 1.64
N SER A 107 -2.70 -17.14 1.87
CA SER A 107 -3.08 -18.17 2.82
C SER A 107 -4.35 -18.89 2.34
N PRO A 108 -4.68 -20.07 2.90
CA PRO A 108 -5.88 -20.80 2.50
C PRO A 108 -7.20 -20.04 2.70
N THR A 109 -7.26 -19.10 3.65
CA THR A 109 -8.51 -18.42 4.05
C THR A 109 -8.42 -16.90 4.00
N TYR A 110 -7.24 -16.32 3.74
CA TYR A 110 -7.02 -14.89 3.67
C TYR A 110 -5.86 -14.56 2.73
N GLY A 111 -5.99 -13.49 1.95
CA GLY A 111 -4.92 -13.08 1.05
C GLY A 111 -5.19 -11.77 0.32
N THR A 112 -4.16 -11.30 -0.37
CA THR A 112 -4.23 -10.12 -1.23
C THR A 112 -5.18 -10.41 -2.40
N ARG A 113 -6.28 -9.65 -2.47
CA ARG A 113 -7.25 -9.77 -3.58
C ARG A 113 -7.03 -8.76 -4.68
N SER A 114 -6.39 -7.63 -4.39
CA SER A 114 -6.12 -6.61 -5.38
C SER A 114 -4.78 -5.93 -5.10
N SER A 115 -4.17 -5.44 -6.17
CA SER A 115 -3.02 -4.55 -6.14
C SER A 115 -3.31 -3.41 -7.11
N THR A 116 -3.31 -2.18 -6.59
CA THR A 116 -3.66 -0.99 -7.34
C THR A 116 -2.45 -0.06 -7.42
N LEU A 117 -2.20 0.48 -8.61
CA LEU A 117 -1.31 1.61 -8.83
C LEU A 117 -2.15 2.81 -9.25
N LEU A 118 -1.94 3.94 -8.59
CA LEU A 118 -2.47 5.24 -8.98
C LEU A 118 -1.26 6.16 -9.13
N LEU A 119 -1.00 6.61 -10.35
CA LEU A 119 0.09 7.52 -10.68
C LEU A 119 -0.52 8.81 -11.22
N ILE A 120 -0.02 9.95 -10.75
CA ILE A 120 -0.38 11.28 -11.23
C ILE A 120 0.95 11.96 -11.56
N ASP A 121 1.15 12.37 -12.81
CA ASP A 121 2.37 13.07 -13.22
C ASP A 121 2.23 14.60 -13.16
N GLN A 122 3.28 15.32 -13.57
CA GLN A 122 3.32 16.78 -13.53
C GLN A 122 2.46 17.45 -14.63
N GLU A 123 1.96 16.68 -15.59
CA GLU A 123 1.07 17.12 -16.66
C GLU A 123 -0.40 16.76 -16.33
N ASP A 124 -0.67 16.42 -15.06
CA ASP A 124 -1.97 16.02 -14.52
C ASP A 124 -2.58 14.79 -15.23
N HIS A 125 -1.74 13.99 -15.87
CA HIS A 125 -2.13 12.70 -16.43
C HIS A 125 -2.15 11.64 -15.33
N VAL A 126 -3.29 10.96 -15.23
CA VAL A 126 -3.57 9.92 -14.25
C VAL A 126 -3.53 8.55 -14.93
N THR A 127 -2.69 7.66 -14.41
CA THR A 127 -2.72 6.23 -14.74
C THR A 127 -3.23 5.46 -13.52
N PHE A 128 -4.36 4.79 -13.67
CA PHE A 128 -4.91 3.86 -12.69
C PHE A 128 -4.83 2.44 -13.26
N VAL A 129 -4.18 1.53 -12.55
CA VAL A 129 -4.17 0.11 -12.89
C VAL A 129 -4.48 -0.72 -11.66
N ASP A 130 -5.53 -1.53 -11.72
CA ASP A 130 -5.86 -2.54 -10.71
C ASP A 130 -5.63 -3.94 -11.27
N ARG A 131 -5.03 -4.81 -10.45
CA ARG A 131 -4.92 -6.24 -10.71
C ARG A 131 -5.64 -6.99 -9.62
N THR A 132 -6.60 -7.83 -9.99
CA THR A 132 -7.37 -8.66 -9.06
C THR A 132 -6.86 -10.10 -9.06
N PHE A 133 -6.84 -10.73 -7.89
CA PHE A 133 -6.30 -12.06 -7.62
C PHE A 133 -7.32 -12.96 -6.91
N ASN A 134 -7.15 -14.27 -7.02
CA ASN A 134 -7.99 -15.29 -6.38
C ASN A 134 -7.19 -16.21 -5.42
N GLY A 135 -6.12 -15.69 -4.82
CA GLY A 135 -5.22 -16.47 -3.95
C GLY A 135 -3.95 -16.99 -4.65
N HIS A 136 -3.80 -16.71 -5.94
CA HIS A 136 -2.57 -16.94 -6.71
C HIS A 136 -1.89 -15.61 -7.08
N PRO A 137 -0.56 -15.58 -7.29
CA PRO A 137 0.17 -14.37 -7.67
C PRO A 137 -0.08 -13.93 -9.12
N ASP A 138 -0.73 -14.76 -9.92
CA ASP A 138 -1.17 -14.41 -11.27
C ASP A 138 -2.56 -13.76 -11.23
N PRO A 139 -2.72 -12.56 -11.80
CA PRO A 139 -4.00 -11.86 -11.74
C PRO A 139 -5.05 -12.58 -12.60
N VAL A 140 -6.27 -12.66 -12.08
CA VAL A 140 -7.43 -13.20 -12.80
C VAL A 140 -8.17 -12.13 -13.59
N ALA A 141 -7.94 -10.85 -13.26
CA ALA A 141 -8.48 -9.70 -13.95
C ALA A 141 -7.52 -8.52 -13.80
N ALA A 142 -7.55 -7.61 -14.76
CA ALA A 142 -6.91 -6.32 -14.69
C ALA A 142 -7.86 -5.26 -15.24
N THR A 143 -7.78 -4.05 -14.68
CA THR A 143 -8.51 -2.88 -15.17
C THR A 143 -7.54 -1.72 -15.22
N GLU A 144 -7.63 -0.95 -16.30
CA GLU A 144 -6.73 0.17 -16.57
C GLU A 144 -7.57 1.36 -17.05
N PHE A 145 -7.31 2.51 -16.45
CA PHE A 145 -7.89 3.79 -16.83
C PHE A 145 -6.78 4.83 -16.96
N GLU A 146 -6.85 5.61 -18.03
CA GLU A 146 -6.03 6.79 -18.23
C GLU A 146 -6.95 7.99 -18.45
N PHE A 147 -6.70 9.08 -17.72
CA PHE A 147 -7.47 10.30 -17.81
C PHE A 147 -6.65 11.49 -17.31
N PHE A 148 -7.14 12.70 -17.55
CA PHE A 148 -6.52 13.93 -17.02
C PHE A 148 -7.38 14.48 -15.88
N ILE A 149 -6.75 15.11 -14.89
CA ILE A 149 -7.48 15.85 -13.86
C ILE A 149 -8.03 17.13 -14.48
N GLU A 150 -9.35 17.30 -14.47
CA GLU A 150 -9.98 18.55 -14.89
C GLU A 150 -9.77 19.61 -13.80
N THR A 151 -9.06 20.69 -14.13
CA THR A 151 -8.92 21.90 -13.30
C THR A 151 -10.08 22.87 -13.47
#